data_AF-A0AAE2JX95-F1
#
_entry.id   AF-A0AAE2JX95-F1
#
_cell.length_a   1.000
_cell.length_b   1.000
_cell.length_c   1.000
_cell.angle_alpha   90.00
_cell.angle_beta   90.00
_cell.angle_gamma   90.00
#
_symmetry.space_group_name_H-M   'P 1'
#
loop_
_entity.id
_entity.type
_entity.pdbx_description
1 polymer ?
#
loop_
_entity_poly.entity_id
_entity_poly.type
_entity_poly.pdbx_seq_one_letter_code
_entity_poly.pdbx_strand_id
1 'polypeptide(L)' 'MLLFPWWVYLCIVGIVFSAYKLMSTAKEEEKIDQAFIEKEGRIYIERMEKERERRMKQSSKKQEQHETENNHSIA' A
#
# COMPACT_ATOMS: atom_id res chain seq x y z
N MET A 1 -47.70 36.64 3.63
CA MET A 1 -47.01 35.71 2.70
C MET A 1 -45.64 36.26 2.36
N LEU A 2 -44.62 35.87 3.11
CA LEU A 2 -43.23 36.06 2.74
C LEU A 2 -42.46 34.89 3.34
N LEU A 3 -41.78 34.19 2.44
CA LEU A 3 -41.05 32.96 2.65
C LEU A 3 -40.01 33.13 3.75
N PHE A 4 -39.67 32.00 4.37
CA PHE A 4 -38.74 31.77 5.48
C PHE A 4 -37.68 32.87 5.76
N PRO A 5 -37.35 33.10 7.06
CA PRO A 5 -36.32 34.06 7.47
C PRO A 5 -35.00 33.92 6.70
N TRP A 6 -34.30 35.04 6.44
CA TRP A 6 -33.06 35.03 5.65
C TRP A 6 -31.98 34.08 6.21
N TRP A 7 -31.95 33.85 7.53
CA TRP A 7 -30.99 32.98 8.18
C TRP A 7 -31.19 31.50 7.84
N VAL A 8 -32.41 31.10 7.45
CA VAL A 8 -32.71 29.72 7.01
C VAL A 8 -31.92 29.39 5.74
N TYR A 9 -31.75 30.36 4.84
CA TYR A 9 -30.94 30.17 3.64
C TYR A 9 -29.46 29.97 3.99
N LEU A 10 -28.91 30.67 4.99
CA LEU A 10 -27.56 30.42 5.49
C LEU A 10 -27.40 29.01 6.06
N CYS A 11 -28.39 28.52 6.82
CA CYS A 11 -28.40 27.15 7.31
C CYS A 11 -28.44 26.12 6.16
N ILE A 12 -29.30 26.32 5.16
CA ILE A 12 -29.40 25.42 3.99
C ILE A 12 -28.06 25.37 3.24
N VAL A 13 -27.44 26.52 2.99
CA VAL A 13 -26.12 26.58 2.36
C VAL A 13 -25.07 25.84 3.18
N GLY A 14 -25.08 26.00 4.51
CA GLY A 14 -24.18 25.27 5.41
C GLY A 14 -24.37 23.74 5.38
N ILE A 15 -25.62 23.27 5.30
CA ILE A 15 -25.95 21.84 5.20
C ILE A 15 -25.47 21.28 3.86
N VAL A 16 -25.77 21.96 2.76
CA VAL A 16 -25.35 21.54 1.40
C VAL A 16 -23.83 21.49 1.31
N PHE A 17 -23.13 22.49 1.86
CA PHE A 17 -21.66 22.52 1.86
C PHE A 17 -21.06 21.36 2.67
N SER A 18 -21.65 21.06 3.84
CA SER A 18 -21.21 19.95 4.69
C SER A 18 -21.42 18.60 4.00
N ALA A 19 -22.58 18.39 3.38
CA ALA A 19 -22.88 17.18 2.61
C ALA A 19 -21.96 17.03 1.39
N TYR A 20 -21.71 18.12 0.65
CA TYR A 20 -20.82 18.12 -0.50
C TYR A 20 -19.38 17.75 -0.10
N LYS A 21 -18.86 18.33 0.98
CA LYS A 21 -17.52 18.02 1.49
C LYS A 21 -17.41 16.56 1.91
N LEU A 22 -18.40 16.03 2.64
CA LEU A 22 -18.40 14.62 3.03
C LEU A 22 -18.34 13.69 1.81
N MET A 23 -19.12 13.98 0.77
CA MET A 23 -19.14 13.16 -0.45
C MET A 23 -17.85 13.29 -1.28
N SER A 24 -17.25 14.48 -1.32
CA SER A 24 -16.01 14.74 -2.07
C SER A 24 -14.78 14.22 -1.36
N THR A 25 -14.69 14.39 -0.03
CA THR A 25 -13.56 13.95 0.79
C THR A 25 -13.37 12.45 0.71
N ALA A 26 -14.46 11.66 0.69
CA ALA A 26 -14.38 10.21 0.55
C ALA A 26 -13.66 9.75 -0.74
N LYS A 27 -13.74 10.53 -1.84
CA LYS A 27 -13.10 10.18 -3.13
C LYS A 27 -11.65 10.64 -3.24
N GLU A 28 -11.29 11.72 -2.53
CA GLU A 28 -9.93 12.23 -2.47
C GLU A 28 -9.07 11.37 -1.52
N GLU A 29 -9.65 10.93 -0.41
CA GLU A 29 -8.97 10.08 0.58
C GLU A 29 -8.63 8.70 0.02
N GLU A 30 -9.48 8.12 -0.85
CA GLU A 30 -9.19 6.83 -1.49
C GLU A 30 -7.89 6.85 -2.30
N LYS A 31 -7.60 7.97 -3.01
CA LYS A 31 -6.36 8.10 -3.79
C LYS A 31 -5.13 8.28 -2.91
N ILE A 32 -5.27 9.00 -1.81
CA ILE A 32 -4.20 9.26 -0.86
C ILE A 32 -3.84 7.95 -0.14
N ASP A 33 -4.85 7.20 0.32
CA ASP A 33 -4.66 5.90 0.94
C ASP A 33 -4.01 4.91 -0.03
N GLN A 34 -4.46 4.85 -1.29
CA GLN A 34 -3.90 3.90 -2.27
C GLN A 34 -2.43 4.20 -2.59
N ALA A 35 -2.06 5.49 -2.69
CA ALA A 35 -0.67 5.90 -2.86
C ALA A 35 0.20 5.59 -1.64
N PHE A 36 -0.39 5.58 -0.44
CA PHE A 36 0.30 5.23 0.81
C PHE A 36 0.45 3.71 0.97
N ILE A 37 -0.63 2.95 0.71
CA ILE A 37 -0.67 1.47 0.70
C ILE A 37 0.39 0.91 -0.24
N GLU A 38 0.56 1.51 -1.43
CA GLU A 38 1.54 1.02 -2.39
C GLU A 38 3.00 1.35 -2.01
N LYS A 39 3.24 2.44 -1.28
CA LYS A 39 4.56 2.76 -0.74
C LYS A 39 4.96 1.81 0.39
N GLU A 40 4.06 1.53 1.32
CA GLU A 40 4.34 0.59 2.42
C GLU A 40 4.41 -0.86 1.95
N GLY A 41 3.53 -1.25 1.02
CA GLY A 41 3.53 -2.59 0.40
C GLY A 41 4.84 -2.91 -0.32
N ARG A 42 5.43 -1.93 -1.03
CA ARG A 42 6.74 -2.10 -1.68
C ARG A 42 7.88 -2.36 -0.70
N ILE A 43 7.93 -1.64 0.42
CA ILE A 43 8.96 -1.85 1.45
C ILE A 43 8.85 -3.26 2.04
N TYR A 44 7.64 -3.77 2.26
CA TYR A 44 7.43 -5.11 2.78
C TYR A 44 7.87 -6.20 1.78
N ILE A 45 7.48 -6.06 0.50
CA ILE A 45 7.86 -7.00 -0.57
C ILE A 45 9.38 -7.03 -0.77
N GLU A 46 10.04 -5.87 -0.79
CA GLU A 46 11.49 -5.78 -0.98
C GLU A 46 12.26 -6.52 0.14
N ARG A 47 11.79 -6.43 1.39
CA ARG A 47 12.42 -7.15 2.52
C ARG A 47 12.20 -8.66 2.44
N MET A 48 10.99 -9.07 2.08
CA MET A 48 10.65 -10.47 1.85
C MET A 48 11.49 -11.09 0.74
N GLU A 49 11.69 -10.37 -0.36
CA GLU A 49 12.47 -10.82 -1.50
C GLU A 49 13.95 -10.93 -1.17
N LYS A 50 14.54 -9.96 -0.46
CA LYS A 50 15.91 -10.04 0.06
C LYS A 50 16.13 -11.26 0.96
N GLU A 51 15.18 -11.57 1.85
CA GLU A 51 15.29 -12.73 2.73
C GLU A 51 15.12 -14.05 1.96
N ARG A 52 14.23 -14.08 0.95
CA ARG A 52 14.05 -15.23 0.04
C ARG A 52 15.32 -15.50 -0.78
N GLU A 53 15.94 -14.47 -1.34
CA GLU A 53 17.20 -14.59 -2.08
C GLU A 53 18.34 -15.14 -1.24
N ARG A 54 18.46 -14.70 0.03
CA ARG A 54 19.50 -15.19 0.94
C ARG A 54 19.36 -16.69 1.19
N ARG A 55 18.13 -17.18 1.38
CA ARG A 55 17.84 -18.60 1.57
C ARG A 55 18.11 -19.41 0.30
N MET A 56 17.73 -18.86 -0.86
CA MET A 56 17.94 -19.51 -2.15
C MET A 56 19.44 -19.60 -2.48
N LYS A 57 20.22 -18.53 -2.28
CA LYS A 57 21.69 -18.53 -2.46
C LYS A 57 22.40 -19.49 -1.52
N GLN A 58 21.95 -19.62 -0.27
CA GLN A 58 22.50 -20.62 0.66
C GLN A 58 22.21 -22.07 0.21
N SER A 59 21.05 -22.30 -0.39
CA SER A 59 20.66 -23.62 -0.91
C SER A 59 21.49 -24.01 -2.14
N SER A 60 21.67 -23.08 -3.08
CA SER A 60 22.48 -23.30 -4.29
C SER A 60 23.96 -23.47 -3.98
N LYS A 61 24.51 -22.66 -3.06
CA LYS A 61 25.92 -22.76 -2.64
C LYS A 61 26.25 -24.09 -1.95
N LYS A 62 25.27 -24.68 -1.25
CA LYS A 62 25.41 -25.99 -0.61
C LYS A 62 25.37 -27.13 -1.62
N GLN A 63 24.62 -26.99 -2.72
CA GLN A 63 24.62 -27.95 -3.83
C GLN A 63 25.93 -27.91 -4.61
N GLU A 64 26.45 -26.72 -4.96
CA GLU A 64 27.74 -26.58 -5.65
C GLU A 64 28.90 -27.13 -4.83
N GLN A 65 28.92 -26.93 -3.50
CA GLN A 65 29.93 -27.51 -2.63
C GLN A 65 29.83 -29.04 -2.55
N HIS A 66 28.61 -29.58 -2.42
CA HIS A 66 28.40 -31.03 -2.35
C HIS A 66 28.72 -31.72 -3.69
N GLU A 67 28.49 -31.05 -4.81
CA GLU A 67 28.84 -31.56 -6.15
C GLU A 67 30.35 -31.47 -6.41
N THR A 68 31.00 -30.39 -5.98
CA THR A 68 32.47 -30.23 -6.12
C THR A 68 33.24 -31.19 -5.21
N GLU A 69 32.78 -31.41 -3.97
CA GLU A 69 33.38 -32.36 -3.02
C GLU A 69 33.25 -33.81 -3.53
N ASN A 70 32.08 -34.17 -4.06
CA ASN A 70 31.82 -35.52 -4.56
C ASN A 70 32.63 -35.82 -5.84
N ASN A 71 32.76 -34.85 -6.75
CA ASN A 71 33.58 -35.00 -7.96
C ASN A 71 35.08 -35.15 -7.66
N HIS A 72 35.60 -34.47 -6.64
CA HIS A 72 37.00 -34.58 -6.23
C HIS A 72 37.31 -35.88 -5.46
N SER A 73 36.31 -36.55 -4.89
CA SER A 73 36.50 -37.84 -4.21
C SER A 73 36.50 -39.05 -5.15
N ILE A 74 36.10 -38.88 -6.41
CA ILE A 74 36.00 -39.95 -7.41
C ILE A 74 37.22 -40.01 -8.35
N ALA A 75 38.06 -38.96 -8.37
CA ALA A 75 39.31 -38.89 -9.14
C ALA A 75 40.51 -39.39 -8.31
#